data_AF-A0A364K8Y0-F1
#
_entry.id   AF-A0A364K8Y0-F1
#
_cell.length_a   1.000
_cell.length_b   1.000
_cell.length_c   1.000
_cell.angle_alpha   90.00
_cell.angle_beta   90.00
_cell.angle_gamma   90.00
#
_symmetry.space_group_name_H-M   'P 1'
#
loop_
_entity.id
_entity.type
_entity.pdbx_description
1 polymer ?
#
loop_
_entity_poly.entity_id
_entity_poly.type
_entity_poly.pdbx_seq_one_letter_code
_entity_poly.pdbx_strand_id
1 'polypeptide(L)'
;MKSIKPRPPISLNAKSISSLSFWKIWPNLPSEILAWLELEQDEYYSLIPHDQVITYIQSAIQYGNELAVKFPTYQGLKELCNLLIKDGIRVNFPSRHSSSEWIRAQYHSRSSTIEVYQTSLQQLQDFFLYRCKEAVKKEDLIALHLYHEWFHYLEEQKYGRTDQLLPKVRVKKWGSFSIKHTIYQTREIAAHAFTQTMLRLEWSPLLLDQLLLFLHQGWTRVQIREHFSQLRLRFDQLLQEQSQEEDSKETKT
;
A
#
# COMPACT_ATOMS: atom_id res chain seq x y z
N MET A 1 -26.38 -12.37 26.70
CA MET A 1 -26.37 -11.13 25.88
C MET A 1 -25.08 -10.38 26.19
N LYS A 2 -24.14 -10.29 25.24
CA LYS A 2 -22.89 -9.54 25.45
C LYS A 2 -23.21 -8.04 25.45
N SER A 3 -22.86 -7.37 26.55
CA SER A 3 -23.04 -5.93 26.75
C SER A 3 -22.35 -5.15 25.62
N ILE A 4 -23.15 -4.42 24.84
CA ILE A 4 -22.67 -3.47 23.83
C ILE A 4 -22.16 -2.27 24.62
N LYS A 5 -20.84 -2.12 24.73
CA LYS A 5 -20.26 -0.90 25.30
C LYS A 5 -20.72 0.31 24.46
N PRO A 6 -21.15 1.41 25.08
CA PRO A 6 -21.59 2.59 24.35
C PRO A 6 -20.45 3.16 23.50
N ARG A 7 -20.75 3.51 22.24
CA ARG A 7 -19.82 4.21 21.36
C ARG A 7 -19.43 5.55 22.00
N PRO A 8 -18.14 5.88 22.12
CA PRO A 8 -17.75 7.22 22.53
C PRO A 8 -18.27 8.25 21.52
N PRO A 9 -18.63 9.46 21.96
CA PRO A 9 -19.10 10.51 21.06
C PRO A 9 -18.04 10.82 19.99
N ILE A 10 -18.51 11.18 18.80
CA ILE A 10 -17.66 11.66 17.70
C ILE A 10 -16.84 12.84 18.24
N SER A 11 -15.54 12.62 18.38
CA SER A 11 -14.61 13.59 18.95
C SER A 11 -14.60 14.85 18.07
N LEU A 12 -15.00 15.99 18.65
CA LEU A 12 -14.88 17.32 18.04
C LEU A 12 -13.42 17.72 17.71
N ASN A 13 -12.44 16.89 18.09
CA ASN A 13 -11.00 17.10 17.87
C ASN A 13 -10.37 16.04 16.93
N ALA A 14 -11.12 15.54 15.95
CA ALA A 14 -10.58 14.60 14.96
C ALA A 14 -9.44 15.26 14.14
N LYS A 15 -8.24 14.68 14.22
CA LYS A 15 -7.05 15.15 13.52
C LYS A 15 -7.06 14.71 12.05
N SER A 16 -6.33 15.44 11.22
CA SER A 16 -6.06 14.97 9.86
C SER A 16 -5.06 13.81 9.88
N ILE A 17 -5.20 12.85 8.97
CA ILE A 17 -4.34 11.66 8.90
C ILE A 17 -2.85 12.01 8.71
N SER A 18 -2.55 13.09 7.98
CA SER A 18 -1.19 13.57 7.74
C SER A 18 -0.55 14.19 8.99
N SER A 19 -1.37 14.65 9.95
CA SER A 19 -0.92 15.26 11.20
C SER A 19 -0.79 14.28 12.37
N LEU A 20 -1.12 13.00 12.15
CA LEU A 20 -0.96 11.97 13.17
C LEU A 20 0.53 11.76 13.48
N SER A 21 0.85 10.96 14.49
CA SER A 21 2.24 10.58 14.75
C SER A 21 2.37 9.16 15.28
N PHE A 22 1.40 8.30 14.98
CA PHE A 22 1.31 6.95 15.56
C PHE A 22 2.54 6.09 15.20
N TRP A 23 3.18 6.30 14.04
CA TRP A 23 4.39 5.57 13.62
C TRP A 23 5.62 5.88 14.48
N LYS A 24 5.60 6.97 15.27
CA LYS A 24 6.63 7.25 16.28
C LYS A 24 6.46 6.40 17.54
N ILE A 25 5.27 5.84 17.73
CA ILE A 25 4.91 5.02 18.89
C ILE A 25 4.88 3.54 18.48
N TRP A 26 4.15 3.21 17.42
CA TRP A 26 4.07 1.86 16.89
C TRP A 26 5.41 1.43 16.25
N PRO A 27 5.72 0.12 16.26
CA PRO A 27 6.82 -0.40 15.45
C PRO A 27 6.66 0.08 14.00
N ASN A 28 7.77 0.53 13.42
CA ASN A 28 7.80 1.14 12.10
C ASN A 28 8.95 0.57 11.27
N LEU A 29 8.76 0.54 9.97
CA LEU A 29 9.74 0.16 8.96
C LEU A 29 9.87 1.26 7.90
N PRO A 30 11.05 1.43 7.28
CA PRO A 30 11.20 2.24 6.07
C PRO A 30 10.26 1.74 4.96
N SER A 31 9.87 2.65 4.06
CA SER A 31 8.95 2.36 2.96
C SER A 31 9.45 1.22 2.07
N GLU A 32 10.76 1.12 1.87
CA GLU A 32 11.43 0.11 1.05
C GLU A 32 11.27 -1.30 1.64
N ILE A 33 11.38 -1.43 2.97
CA ILE A 33 11.19 -2.73 3.64
C ILE A 33 9.72 -3.13 3.61
N LEU A 34 8.81 -2.17 3.78
CA LEU A 34 7.36 -2.44 3.66
C LEU A 34 6.98 -2.85 2.23
N ALA A 35 7.55 -2.19 1.23
CA ALA A 35 7.38 -2.55 -0.17
C ALA A 35 8.01 -3.91 -0.50
N TRP A 36 9.12 -4.26 0.13
CA TRP A 36 9.69 -5.60 0.02
C TRP A 36 8.75 -6.69 0.56
N LEU A 37 8.13 -6.47 1.73
CA LEU A 37 7.10 -7.39 2.25
C LEU A 37 5.90 -7.52 1.32
N GLU A 38 5.51 -6.43 0.67
CA GLU A 38 4.45 -6.45 -0.33
C GLU A 38 4.88 -7.25 -1.56
N LEU A 39 6.13 -7.08 -2.00
CA LEU A 39 6.70 -7.82 -3.14
C LEU A 39 6.82 -9.33 -2.86
N GLU A 40 7.18 -9.73 -1.63
CA GLU A 40 7.27 -11.15 -1.20
C GLU A 40 5.92 -11.89 -1.32
N GLN A 41 4.78 -11.18 -1.40
CA GLN A 41 3.46 -11.77 -1.58
C GLN A 41 3.15 -12.15 -3.04
N ASP A 42 3.99 -11.76 -4.01
CA ASP A 42 3.78 -12.08 -5.42
C ASP A 42 4.01 -13.57 -5.72
N GLU A 43 3.12 -14.17 -6.52
CA GLU A 43 3.22 -15.59 -6.94
C GLU A 43 4.58 -15.91 -7.56
N TYR A 44 5.16 -14.96 -8.30
CA TYR A 44 6.42 -15.15 -9.02
C TYR A 44 7.61 -14.46 -8.34
N TYR A 45 7.48 -14.02 -7.08
CA TYR A 45 8.56 -13.36 -6.34
C TYR A 45 9.88 -14.16 -6.36
N SER A 46 9.80 -15.47 -6.11
CA SER A 46 10.97 -16.36 -6.07
C SER A 46 11.72 -16.49 -7.40
N LEU A 47 11.16 -15.96 -8.49
CA LEU A 47 11.76 -15.94 -9.82
C LEU A 47 12.39 -14.59 -10.18
N ILE A 48 12.26 -13.58 -9.31
CA ILE A 48 12.98 -12.31 -9.43
C ILE A 48 14.46 -12.58 -9.13
N PRO A 49 15.39 -12.24 -10.03
CA PRO A 49 16.82 -12.31 -9.72
C PRO A 49 17.14 -11.51 -8.45
N HIS A 50 17.97 -12.07 -7.56
CA HIS A 50 18.27 -11.45 -6.25
C HIS A 50 18.81 -10.02 -6.40
N ASP A 51 19.68 -9.79 -7.38
CA ASP A 51 20.23 -8.48 -7.75
C ASP A 51 19.21 -7.49 -8.31
N GLN A 52 17.98 -7.90 -8.60
CA GLN A 52 16.93 -7.04 -9.14
C GLN A 52 15.85 -6.69 -8.12
N VAL A 53 15.76 -7.40 -6.99
CA VAL A 53 14.66 -7.21 -6.02
C VAL A 53 14.53 -5.74 -5.58
N ILE A 54 15.64 -5.09 -5.24
CA ILE A 54 15.64 -3.67 -4.85
C ILE A 54 15.23 -2.76 -6.00
N THR A 55 15.68 -3.05 -7.23
CA THR A 55 15.29 -2.30 -8.42
C THR A 55 13.79 -2.37 -8.66
N TYR A 56 13.13 -3.52 -8.45
CA TYR A 56 11.67 -3.63 -8.54
C TYR A 56 10.97 -2.75 -7.50
N ILE A 57 11.44 -2.78 -6.25
CA ILE A 57 10.89 -1.98 -5.15
C ILE A 57 11.02 -0.49 -5.45
N GLN A 58 12.22 -0.03 -5.79
CA GLN A 58 12.51 1.38 -6.05
C GLN A 58 11.75 1.88 -7.27
N SER A 59 11.72 1.10 -8.35
CA SER A 59 11.01 1.49 -9.59
C SER A 59 9.50 1.61 -9.36
N ALA A 60 8.89 0.70 -8.58
CA ALA A 60 7.47 0.79 -8.25
C ALA A 60 7.14 2.00 -7.37
N ILE A 61 7.95 2.25 -6.32
CA ILE A 61 7.80 3.42 -5.46
C ILE A 61 7.96 4.71 -6.28
N GLN A 62 9.00 4.79 -7.10
CA GLN A 62 9.29 5.92 -7.96
C GLN A 62 8.12 6.20 -8.90
N TYR A 63 7.60 5.19 -9.58
CA TYR A 63 6.46 5.35 -10.49
C TYR A 63 5.23 5.94 -9.81
N GLY A 64 4.88 5.44 -8.61
CA GLY A 64 3.78 5.99 -7.81
C GLY A 64 3.98 7.46 -7.44
N ASN A 65 5.19 7.82 -7.00
CA ASN A 65 5.54 9.19 -6.63
C ASN A 65 5.54 10.15 -7.83
N GLU A 66 6.15 9.73 -8.95
CA GLU A 66 6.19 10.52 -10.19
C GLU A 66 4.80 10.71 -10.81
N LEU A 67 3.90 9.75 -10.62
CA LEU A 67 2.53 9.92 -11.06
C LEU A 67 1.78 10.91 -10.15
N ALA A 68 1.99 10.85 -8.84
CA ALA A 68 1.34 11.74 -7.87
C ALA A 68 1.65 13.22 -8.12
N VAL A 69 2.90 13.56 -8.49
CA VAL A 69 3.29 14.97 -8.74
C VAL A 69 2.57 15.60 -9.95
N LYS A 70 1.92 14.80 -10.80
CA LYS A 70 1.13 15.30 -11.95
C LYS A 70 -0.25 15.83 -11.55
N PHE A 71 -0.67 15.62 -10.29
CA PHE A 71 -2.00 15.95 -9.82
C PHE A 71 -1.97 16.96 -8.66
N PRO A 72 -3.04 17.76 -8.48
CA PRO A 72 -3.14 18.66 -7.35
C PRO A 72 -3.19 17.86 -6.05
N THR A 73 -2.43 18.34 -5.05
CA THR A 73 -2.41 17.72 -3.72
C THR A 73 -3.79 17.76 -3.05
N TYR A 74 -4.03 16.85 -2.11
CA TYR A 74 -5.31 16.75 -1.39
C TYR A 74 -5.76 18.07 -0.75
N GLN A 75 -6.97 18.52 -1.12
CA GLN A 75 -7.63 19.72 -0.60
C GLN A 75 -8.87 19.41 0.25
N GLY A 76 -9.29 18.13 0.28
CA GLY A 76 -10.51 17.69 0.91
C GLY A 76 -11.20 16.59 0.11
N LEU A 77 -12.05 15.81 0.78
CA LEU A 77 -12.76 14.69 0.17
C LEU A 77 -13.70 15.15 -0.96
N LYS A 78 -14.29 16.33 -0.83
CA LYS A 78 -15.19 16.89 -1.85
C LYS A 78 -14.44 17.11 -3.18
N GLU A 79 -13.26 17.72 -3.11
CA GLU A 79 -12.42 18.02 -4.26
C GLU A 79 -11.93 16.73 -4.91
N LEU A 80 -11.54 15.73 -4.11
CA LEU A 80 -11.20 14.40 -4.58
C LEU A 80 -12.38 13.72 -5.30
N CYS A 81 -13.57 13.69 -4.69
CA CYS A 81 -14.76 13.13 -5.34
C CYS A 81 -15.09 13.85 -6.66
N ASN A 82 -14.95 15.18 -6.71
CA ASN A 82 -15.15 15.94 -7.95
C ASN A 82 -14.13 15.56 -9.03
N LEU A 83 -12.88 15.30 -8.65
CA LEU A 83 -11.83 14.82 -9.57
C LEU A 83 -12.16 13.44 -10.13
N LEU A 84 -12.58 12.51 -9.26
CA LEU A 84 -13.02 11.17 -9.68
C LEU A 84 -14.22 11.22 -10.62
N ILE A 85 -15.22 12.05 -10.32
CA ILE A 85 -16.40 12.25 -11.18
C ILE A 85 -16.01 12.78 -12.57
N LYS A 86 -15.06 13.74 -12.63
CA LYS A 86 -14.53 14.24 -13.91
C LYS A 86 -13.84 13.16 -14.74
N ASP A 87 -13.22 12.19 -14.08
CA ASP A 87 -12.61 11.00 -14.69
C ASP A 87 -13.64 9.91 -15.06
N GLY A 88 -14.93 10.15 -14.83
CA GLY A 88 -16.01 9.20 -15.09
C GLY A 88 -16.12 8.09 -14.05
N ILE A 89 -15.49 8.27 -12.89
CA ILE A 89 -15.44 7.28 -11.82
C ILE A 89 -16.57 7.52 -10.82
N ARG A 90 -17.33 6.46 -10.51
CA ARG A 90 -18.35 6.47 -9.46
C ARG A 90 -17.76 5.98 -8.14
N VAL A 91 -18.24 6.51 -7.03
CA VAL A 91 -17.83 6.07 -5.68
C VAL A 91 -19.05 5.57 -4.91
N ASN A 92 -18.97 4.34 -4.42
CA ASN A 92 -19.99 3.69 -3.62
C ASN A 92 -19.46 3.32 -2.23
N PHE A 93 -20.35 3.30 -1.23
CA PHE A 93 -20.01 2.95 0.15
C PHE A 93 -20.83 1.75 0.65
N PRO A 94 -20.64 0.55 0.07
CA PRO A 94 -21.30 -0.67 0.54
C PRO A 94 -20.93 -0.97 2.00
N SER A 95 -21.81 -1.71 2.69
CA SER A 95 -21.61 -2.03 4.10
C SER A 95 -20.40 -2.95 4.33
N ARG A 96 -20.27 -4.03 3.54
CA ARG A 96 -19.20 -5.03 3.59
C ARG A 96 -18.92 -5.62 2.21
N HIS A 97 -17.71 -6.14 2.01
CA HIS A 97 -17.38 -6.93 0.83
C HIS A 97 -18.02 -8.33 0.94
N SER A 98 -18.43 -8.92 -0.18
CA SER A 98 -19.19 -10.17 -0.21
C SER A 98 -18.35 -11.41 0.16
N SER A 99 -17.07 -11.41 -0.20
CA SER A 99 -16.18 -12.59 -0.04
C SER A 99 -15.04 -12.45 0.98
N SER A 100 -14.72 -11.25 1.47
CA SER A 100 -13.57 -11.05 2.35
C SER A 100 -13.67 -9.76 3.15
N GLU A 101 -13.60 -9.83 4.48
CA GLU A 101 -13.59 -8.64 5.34
C GLU A 101 -12.30 -7.81 5.23
N TRP A 102 -11.31 -8.31 4.49
CA TRP A 102 -10.00 -7.69 4.30
C TRP A 102 -9.90 -6.75 3.12
N ILE A 103 -10.80 -6.90 2.15
CA ILE A 103 -10.86 -5.99 1.01
C ILE A 103 -11.44 -4.68 1.53
N ARG A 104 -10.59 -3.65 1.57
CA ARG A 104 -10.90 -2.35 2.17
C ARG A 104 -11.61 -1.43 1.19
N ALA A 105 -11.14 -1.45 -0.03
CA ALA A 105 -11.78 -0.86 -1.19
C ALA A 105 -11.48 -1.72 -2.42
N GLN A 106 -12.19 -1.44 -3.51
CA GLN A 106 -11.95 -2.10 -4.78
C GLN A 106 -12.38 -1.21 -5.95
N TYR A 107 -11.51 -1.08 -6.94
CA TYR A 107 -11.83 -0.52 -8.24
C TYR A 107 -12.36 -1.61 -9.20
N HIS A 108 -13.56 -1.38 -9.73
CA HIS A 108 -14.21 -2.21 -10.73
C HIS A 108 -14.03 -1.60 -12.12
N SER A 109 -13.04 -2.06 -12.89
CA SER A 109 -12.68 -1.48 -14.19
C SER A 109 -13.82 -1.45 -15.21
N ARG A 110 -14.63 -2.51 -15.27
CA ARG A 110 -15.77 -2.61 -16.21
C ARG A 110 -16.87 -1.57 -15.99
N SER A 111 -17.07 -1.16 -14.74
CA SER A 111 -18.15 -0.23 -14.36
C SER A 111 -17.61 1.14 -13.94
N SER A 112 -16.28 1.34 -14.02
CA SER A 112 -15.55 2.51 -13.55
C SER A 112 -16.03 2.96 -12.17
N THR A 113 -16.08 2.02 -11.22
CA THR A 113 -16.65 2.26 -9.89
C THR A 113 -15.66 1.86 -8.81
N ILE A 114 -15.42 2.75 -7.87
CA ILE A 114 -14.67 2.47 -6.64
C ILE A 114 -15.68 2.18 -5.53
N GLU A 115 -15.53 1.04 -4.87
CA GLU A 115 -16.27 0.69 -3.67
C GLU A 115 -15.38 0.84 -2.44
N VAL A 116 -15.84 1.57 -1.42
CA VAL A 116 -15.15 1.67 -0.12
C VAL A 116 -16.04 1.07 0.97
N TYR A 117 -15.57 0.01 1.62
CA TYR A 117 -16.40 -0.76 2.55
C TYR A 117 -16.46 -0.12 3.94
N GLN A 118 -17.68 0.06 4.47
CA GLN A 118 -17.88 0.71 5.76
C GLN A 118 -17.23 -0.05 6.93
N THR A 119 -17.22 -1.39 6.88
CA THR A 119 -16.52 -2.22 7.87
C THR A 119 -15.03 -1.91 7.94
N SER A 120 -14.39 -1.69 6.79
CA SER A 120 -12.97 -1.35 6.73
C SER A 120 -12.68 0.03 7.34
N LEU A 121 -13.50 1.02 7.00
CA LEU A 121 -13.40 2.35 7.61
C LEU A 121 -13.55 2.28 9.14
N GLN A 122 -14.46 1.45 9.64
CA GLN A 122 -14.63 1.24 11.08
C GLN A 122 -13.40 0.60 11.71
N GLN A 123 -12.79 -0.41 11.08
CA GLN A 123 -11.56 -1.05 11.58
C GLN A 123 -10.41 -0.03 11.71
N LEU A 124 -10.25 0.84 10.70
CA LEU A 124 -9.25 1.91 10.74
C LEU A 124 -9.54 2.92 11.85
N GLN A 125 -10.78 3.38 11.97
CA GLN A 125 -11.19 4.28 13.05
C GLN A 125 -10.92 3.66 14.42
N ASP A 126 -11.25 2.39 14.62
CA ASP A 126 -11.05 1.67 15.86
C ASP A 126 -9.55 1.48 16.18
N PHE A 127 -8.73 1.22 15.17
CA PHE A 127 -7.28 1.17 15.32
C PHE A 127 -6.76 2.50 15.86
N PHE A 128 -7.02 3.62 15.17
CA PHE A 128 -6.52 4.92 15.62
C PHE A 128 -7.07 5.31 17.00
N LEU A 129 -8.37 5.14 17.21
CA LEU A 129 -9.02 5.55 18.45
C LEU A 129 -8.57 4.71 19.65
N TYR A 130 -8.61 3.38 19.53
CA TYR A 130 -8.38 2.51 20.69
C TYR A 130 -6.92 2.08 20.85
N ARG A 131 -6.17 1.94 19.75
CA ARG A 131 -4.77 1.48 19.76
C ARG A 131 -3.77 2.64 19.75
N CYS A 132 -4.05 3.70 19.00
CA CYS A 132 -3.17 4.88 18.93
C CYS A 132 -3.58 6.00 19.89
N LYS A 133 -4.82 5.95 20.43
CA LYS A 133 -5.43 7.03 21.23
C LYS A 133 -5.55 8.34 20.47
N GLU A 134 -5.74 8.26 19.15
CA GLU A 134 -5.94 9.40 18.27
C GLU A 134 -7.28 9.29 17.55
N ALA A 135 -8.06 10.37 17.55
CA ALA A 135 -9.25 10.46 16.69
C ALA A 135 -8.83 11.00 15.31
N VAL A 136 -9.22 10.30 14.25
CA VAL A 136 -8.92 10.66 12.85
C VAL A 136 -10.20 11.02 12.10
N LYS A 137 -10.12 12.00 11.21
CA LYS A 137 -11.22 12.37 10.32
C LYS A 137 -11.62 11.19 9.44
N LYS A 138 -12.92 10.90 9.35
CA LYS A 138 -13.43 9.80 8.51
C LYS A 138 -13.14 10.08 7.03
N GLU A 139 -13.21 11.34 6.64
CA GLU A 139 -12.97 11.82 5.29
C GLU A 139 -11.56 11.48 4.80
N ASP A 140 -10.57 11.58 5.69
CA ASP A 140 -9.18 11.26 5.38
C ASP A 140 -8.96 9.74 5.24
N LEU A 141 -9.68 8.92 6.01
CA LEU A 141 -9.66 7.46 5.83
C LEU A 141 -10.33 7.03 4.51
N ILE A 142 -11.40 7.73 4.10
CA ILE A 142 -11.99 7.54 2.78
C ILE A 142 -10.98 7.95 1.71
N ALA A 143 -10.34 9.11 1.85
CA ALA A 143 -9.36 9.62 0.90
C ALA A 143 -8.17 8.66 0.73
N LEU A 144 -7.71 8.02 1.81
CA LEU A 144 -6.66 6.99 1.78
C LEU A 144 -7.01 5.88 0.78
N HIS A 145 -8.22 5.33 0.84
CA HIS A 145 -8.67 4.29 -0.07
C HIS A 145 -8.95 4.81 -1.48
N LEU A 146 -9.58 5.99 -1.60
CA LEU A 146 -9.89 6.57 -2.90
C LEU A 146 -8.64 6.87 -3.73
N TYR A 147 -7.56 7.39 -3.12
CA TYR A 147 -6.32 7.62 -3.85
C TYR A 147 -5.67 6.33 -4.32
N HIS A 148 -5.68 5.28 -3.49
CA HIS A 148 -5.16 3.96 -3.85
C HIS A 148 -5.93 3.39 -5.06
N GLU A 149 -7.26 3.36 -4.99
CA GLU A 149 -8.08 2.82 -6.08
C GLU A 149 -8.07 3.71 -7.33
N TRP A 150 -7.95 5.03 -7.16
CA TRP A 150 -7.80 5.94 -8.28
C TRP A 150 -6.46 5.73 -9.00
N PHE A 151 -5.37 5.42 -8.27
CA PHE A 151 -4.11 5.04 -8.92
C PHE A 151 -4.30 3.85 -9.85
N HIS A 152 -5.00 2.80 -9.43
CA HIS A 152 -5.27 1.64 -10.30
C HIS A 152 -6.07 2.03 -11.55
N TYR A 153 -7.04 2.92 -11.43
CA TYR A 153 -7.69 3.52 -12.60
C TYR A 153 -6.69 4.25 -13.49
N LEU A 154 -5.83 5.10 -12.93
CA LEU A 154 -4.90 5.93 -13.70
C LEU A 154 -3.88 5.08 -14.48
N GLU A 155 -3.31 4.05 -13.85
CA GLU A 155 -2.36 3.17 -14.51
C GLU A 155 -3.03 2.30 -15.58
N GLU A 156 -4.28 1.85 -15.36
CA GLU A 156 -4.99 1.03 -16.35
C GLU A 156 -5.49 1.82 -17.55
N GLN A 157 -5.90 3.08 -17.35
CA GLN A 157 -6.62 3.84 -18.37
C GLN A 157 -5.81 4.96 -19.00
N LYS A 158 -4.75 5.46 -18.35
CA LYS A 158 -4.07 6.71 -18.77
C LYS A 158 -2.56 6.60 -18.89
N TYR A 159 -1.89 5.97 -17.93
CA TYR A 159 -0.42 6.09 -17.79
C TYR A 159 0.36 4.78 -18.00
N GLY A 160 -0.34 3.65 -18.14
CA GLY A 160 0.28 2.34 -18.28
C GLY A 160 0.46 1.65 -16.93
N ARG A 161 0.29 0.33 -16.93
CA ARG A 161 0.31 -0.47 -15.71
C ARG A 161 1.73 -0.66 -15.20
N THR A 162 1.94 -0.46 -13.90
CA THR A 162 3.26 -0.54 -13.27
C THR A 162 3.96 -1.88 -13.59
N ASP A 163 3.26 -2.99 -13.42
CA ASP A 163 3.77 -4.34 -13.65
C ASP A 163 4.19 -4.63 -15.09
N GLN A 164 3.67 -3.87 -16.06
CA GLN A 164 4.01 -3.99 -17.47
C GLN A 164 5.21 -3.14 -17.87
N LEU A 165 5.52 -2.10 -17.09
CA LEU A 165 6.64 -1.19 -17.31
C LEU A 165 7.94 -1.73 -16.72
N LEU A 166 7.86 -2.62 -15.73
CA LEU A 166 9.02 -3.27 -15.12
C LEU A 166 9.43 -4.55 -15.89
N PRO A 167 10.67 -5.03 -15.71
CA PRO A 167 11.10 -6.28 -16.31
C PRO A 167 10.15 -7.44 -15.95
N LYS A 168 9.99 -8.39 -16.87
CA LYS A 168 9.19 -9.60 -16.63
C LYS A 168 10.10 -10.74 -16.20
N VAL A 169 9.68 -11.49 -15.19
CA VAL A 169 10.40 -12.69 -14.74
C VAL A 169 10.14 -13.87 -15.67
N ARG A 170 11.12 -14.76 -15.81
CA ARG A 170 11.01 -15.94 -16.67
C ARG A 170 10.49 -17.12 -15.86
N VAL A 171 9.31 -17.64 -16.23
CA VAL A 171 8.64 -18.72 -15.49
C VAL A 171 8.94 -20.10 -16.08
N LYS A 172 8.99 -20.21 -17.41
CA LYS A 172 9.34 -21.46 -18.10
C LYS A 172 10.21 -21.17 -19.31
N LYS A 173 11.13 -22.10 -19.61
CA LYS A 173 11.95 -22.09 -20.82
C LYS A 173 11.78 -23.44 -21.52
N TRP A 174 11.41 -23.41 -22.80
CA TRP A 174 11.38 -24.59 -23.64
C TRP A 174 12.10 -24.29 -24.95
N GLY A 175 13.34 -24.79 -25.06
CA GLY A 175 14.25 -24.44 -26.16
C GLY A 175 14.47 -22.93 -26.25
N SER A 176 14.18 -22.35 -27.43
CA SER A 176 14.28 -20.91 -27.70
C SER A 176 13.08 -20.09 -27.21
N PHE A 177 12.01 -20.73 -26.75
CA PHE A 177 10.82 -20.04 -26.25
C PHE A 177 10.89 -19.88 -24.73
N SER A 178 10.52 -18.69 -24.24
CA SER A 178 10.43 -18.42 -22.81
C SER A 178 9.10 -17.76 -22.46
N ILE A 179 8.38 -18.32 -21.50
CA ILE A 179 7.19 -17.71 -20.91
C ILE A 179 7.66 -16.74 -19.83
N LYS A 180 7.17 -15.50 -19.90
CA LYS A 180 7.49 -14.44 -18.95
C LYS A 180 6.23 -13.89 -18.30
N HIS A 181 6.30 -13.61 -17.01
CA HIS A 181 5.20 -13.05 -16.23
C HIS A 181 5.58 -11.69 -15.64
N THR A 182 4.58 -10.83 -15.45
CA THR A 182 4.73 -9.58 -14.72
C THR A 182 4.68 -9.86 -13.21
N ILE A 183 5.18 -8.92 -12.41
CA ILE A 183 5.11 -8.96 -10.94
C ILE A 183 3.98 -8.03 -10.51
N TYR A 184 2.83 -8.60 -10.20
CA TYR A 184 1.60 -7.86 -9.90
C TYR A 184 1.78 -6.95 -8.68
N GLN A 185 2.46 -7.40 -7.61
CA GLN A 185 2.58 -6.61 -6.37
C GLN A 185 3.32 -5.27 -6.57
N THR A 186 4.02 -5.08 -7.69
CA THR A 186 4.59 -3.77 -8.06
C THR A 186 3.51 -2.70 -8.24
N ARG A 187 2.30 -3.09 -8.65
CA ARG A 187 1.15 -2.18 -8.78
C ARG A 187 0.67 -1.69 -7.42
N GLU A 188 0.58 -2.59 -6.45
CA GLU A 188 0.16 -2.29 -5.07
C GLU A 188 1.18 -1.37 -4.39
N ILE A 189 2.49 -1.66 -4.55
CA ILE A 189 3.57 -0.81 -4.06
C ILE A 189 3.46 0.61 -4.63
N ALA A 190 3.24 0.74 -5.94
CA ALA A 190 3.09 2.03 -6.59
C ALA A 190 1.81 2.77 -6.14
N ALA A 191 0.70 2.07 -5.95
CA ALA A 191 -0.55 2.63 -5.44
C ALA A 191 -0.39 3.21 -4.02
N HIS A 192 0.34 2.51 -3.16
CA HIS A 192 0.64 3.01 -1.81
C HIS A 192 1.61 4.20 -1.83
N ALA A 193 2.65 4.18 -2.67
CA ALA A 193 3.56 5.31 -2.83
C ALA A 193 2.84 6.56 -3.37
N PHE A 194 1.98 6.37 -4.39
CA PHE A 194 1.10 7.42 -4.90
C PHE A 194 0.22 8.01 -3.79
N THR A 195 -0.46 7.15 -3.03
CA THR A 195 -1.34 7.56 -1.92
C THR A 195 -0.59 8.32 -0.83
N GLN A 196 0.61 7.84 -0.47
CA GLN A 196 1.49 8.49 0.50
C GLN A 196 1.79 9.93 0.08
N THR A 197 2.15 10.12 -1.19
CA THR A 197 2.51 11.42 -1.75
C THR A 197 1.28 12.34 -1.86
N MET A 198 0.15 11.85 -2.37
CA MET A 198 -1.09 12.63 -2.54
C MET A 198 -1.63 13.19 -1.22
N LEU A 199 -1.51 12.41 -0.14
CA LEU A 199 -1.95 12.78 1.20
C LEU A 199 -0.84 13.42 2.06
N ARG A 200 0.39 13.52 1.53
CA ARG A 200 1.57 14.07 2.23
C ARG A 200 1.82 13.39 3.58
N LEU A 201 1.82 12.06 3.59
CA LEU A 201 2.04 11.27 4.80
C LEU A 201 3.54 11.09 5.07
N GLU A 202 3.96 11.32 6.32
CA GLU A 202 5.33 11.01 6.79
C GLU A 202 5.59 9.49 6.98
N TRP A 203 4.60 8.66 6.69
CA TRP A 203 4.62 7.21 6.87
C TRP A 203 3.97 6.53 5.66
N SER A 204 4.42 5.32 5.33
CA SER A 204 3.88 4.56 4.21
C SER A 204 2.53 3.93 4.57
N PRO A 205 1.48 4.07 3.73
CA PRO A 205 0.21 3.35 3.90
C PRO A 205 0.37 1.84 4.11
N LEU A 206 1.38 1.20 3.51
CA LEU A 206 1.70 -0.22 3.74
C LEU A 206 1.96 -0.55 5.22
N LEU A 207 2.52 0.40 5.99
CA LEU A 207 2.71 0.22 7.43
C LEU A 207 1.38 -0.09 8.12
N LEU A 208 0.34 0.65 7.76
CA LEU A 208 -0.97 0.50 8.37
C LEU A 208 -1.58 -0.86 8.01
N ASP A 209 -1.45 -1.29 6.76
CA ASP A 209 -1.94 -2.61 6.33
C ASP A 209 -1.23 -3.75 7.08
N GLN A 210 0.09 -3.67 7.22
CA GLN A 210 0.89 -4.65 7.98
C GLN A 210 0.50 -4.66 9.47
N LEU A 211 0.38 -3.49 10.11
CA LEU A 211 -0.03 -3.41 11.51
C LEU A 211 -1.42 -4.00 11.75
N LEU A 212 -2.38 -3.71 10.88
CA LEU A 212 -3.73 -4.26 10.97
C LEU A 212 -3.74 -5.78 10.76
N LEU A 213 -2.96 -6.28 9.79
CA LEU A 213 -2.81 -7.71 9.53
C LEU A 213 -2.29 -8.44 10.77
N PHE A 214 -1.16 -7.99 11.34
CA PHE A 214 -0.58 -8.64 12.52
C PHE A 214 -1.48 -8.56 13.74
N LEU A 215 -2.11 -7.40 13.99
CA LEU A 215 -3.02 -7.25 15.12
C LEU A 215 -4.22 -8.19 15.01
N HIS A 216 -4.74 -8.40 13.81
CA HIS A 216 -5.82 -9.35 13.59
C HIS A 216 -5.33 -10.81 13.75
N GLN A 217 -4.10 -11.12 13.36
CA GLN A 217 -3.46 -12.41 13.66
C GLN A 217 -3.19 -12.62 15.17
N GLY A 218 -3.57 -11.66 16.02
CA GLY A 218 -3.45 -11.74 17.47
C GLY A 218 -2.09 -11.30 17.99
N TRP A 219 -1.24 -10.71 17.15
CA TRP A 219 0.09 -10.29 17.55
C TRP A 219 0.02 -9.08 18.48
N THR A 220 0.89 -9.09 19.47
CA THR A 220 1.13 -7.95 20.36
C THR A 220 2.07 -6.95 19.71
N ARG A 221 2.05 -5.71 20.20
CA ARG A 221 2.99 -4.66 19.76
C ARG A 221 4.46 -5.06 19.97
N VAL A 222 4.75 -5.92 20.95
CA VAL A 222 6.11 -6.42 21.21
C VAL A 222 6.53 -7.41 20.12
N GLN A 223 5.68 -8.39 19.80
CA GLN A 223 5.94 -9.35 18.71
C GLN A 223 6.12 -8.66 17.36
N ILE A 224 5.29 -7.66 17.05
CA ILE A 224 5.45 -6.86 15.83
C ILE A 224 6.81 -6.14 15.82
N ARG A 225 7.25 -5.59 16.95
CA ARG A 225 8.55 -4.92 17.06
C ARG A 225 9.71 -5.88 16.81
N GLU A 226 9.68 -7.05 17.43
CA GLU A 226 10.71 -8.07 17.27
C GLU A 226 10.79 -8.54 15.83
N HIS A 227 9.64 -8.82 15.21
CA HIS A 227 9.58 -9.20 13.81
C HIS A 227 10.09 -8.09 12.87
N PHE A 228 9.70 -6.83 13.10
CA PHE A 228 10.22 -5.70 12.32
C PHE A 228 11.74 -5.55 12.47
N SER A 229 12.29 -5.85 13.66
CA SER A 229 13.74 -5.88 13.85
C SER A 229 14.41 -6.98 13.03
N GLN A 230 13.81 -8.17 12.94
CA GLN A 230 14.33 -9.27 12.12
C GLN A 230 14.26 -8.94 10.63
N LEU A 231 13.17 -8.32 10.19
CA LEU A 231 13.00 -7.89 8.80
C LEU A 231 14.04 -6.86 8.38
N ARG A 232 14.39 -5.91 9.25
CA ARG A 232 15.49 -4.96 9.00
C ARG A 232 16.80 -5.69 8.73
N LEU A 233 17.17 -6.64 9.60
CA LEU A 233 18.41 -7.41 9.43
C LEU A 233 18.43 -8.22 8.12
N ARG A 234 17.30 -8.85 7.74
CA ARG A 234 17.19 -9.58 6.47
C ARG A 234 17.31 -8.67 5.26
N PHE A 235 16.69 -7.48 5.33
CA PHE A 235 16.76 -6.51 4.24
C PHE A 235 18.15 -5.91 4.09
N ASP A 236 18.84 -5.63 5.20
CA ASP A 236 20.23 -5.15 5.19
C ASP A 236 21.17 -6.19 4.55
N GLN A 237 20.94 -7.48 4.78
CA GLN A 237 21.67 -8.56 4.12
C GLN A 237 21.42 -8.59 2.60
N LEU A 238 20.16 -8.46 2.18
CA LEU A 238 19.79 -8.37 0.76
C LEU A 238 20.51 -7.21 0.04
N LEU A 239 20.61 -6.04 0.69
CA LEU A 239 21.34 -4.89 0.14
C LEU A 239 22.85 -5.16 0.00
N GLN A 240 23.45 -5.86 0.96
CA GLN A 240 24.87 -6.21 0.91
C GLN A 240 25.17 -7.21 -0.21
N GLU A 241 24.31 -8.22 -0.38
CA GLU A 241 24.43 -9.22 -1.45
C GLU A 241 24.35 -8.56 -2.84
N GLN A 242 23.41 -7.64 -3.05
CA GLN A 242 23.31 -6.92 -4.33
C GLN A 242 24.56 -6.08 -4.63
N SER A 243 25.09 -5.37 -3.64
CA SER A 243 26.29 -4.53 -3.82
C SER A 243 27.51 -5.37 -4.22
N GLN A 244 27.67 -6.55 -3.62
CA GLN A 244 28.77 -7.47 -3.96
C GLN A 244 28.63 -8.07 -5.38
N GLU A 245 27.40 -8.34 -5.82
CA GLU A 245 27.16 -8.82 -7.18
C GLU A 245 27.45 -7.75 -8.24
N GLU A 246 27.13 -6.48 -7.98
CA GLU A 246 27.42 -5.35 -8.86
C GLU A 246 28.94 -5.14 -9.03
N ASP A 247 29.70 -5.08 -7.93
CA ASP A 247 31.18 -4.96 -7.95
C ASP A 247 31.84 -6.11 -8.72
N SER A 248 31.31 -7.33 -8.59
CA SER A 248 31.83 -8.52 -9.26
C SER A 248 31.61 -8.54 -10.78
N LYS A 249 30.59 -7.81 -11.27
CA LYS A 249 30.29 -7.65 -12.70
C LYS A 249 31.16 -6.55 -13.32
N GLU A 250 31.39 -5.46 -12.60
CA GLU A 250 32.28 -4.38 -13.09
C GLU A 250 33.74 -4.83 -13.22
N THR A 251 34.24 -5.67 -12.31
CA THR A 251 35.63 -6.15 -12.36
C THR A 251 35.89 -7.16 -13.49
N LYS A 252 34.84 -7.68 -14.14
CA LYS A 252 34.93 -8.67 -15.23
C LYS A 252 34.69 -8.09 -16.63
N THR A 253 34.52 -6.78 -16.73
CA THR A 253 34.32 -6.06 -18.01
C THR A 253 35.57 -5.26 -18.36
#